data_AF-A0A8C3QUA7-F1
#
_entry.id   AF-A0A8C3QUA7-F1
#
_cell.length_a   1.000
_cell.length_b   1.000
_cell.length_c   1.000
_cell.angle_alpha   90.00
_cell.angle_beta   90.00
_cell.angle_gamma   90.00
#
_symmetry.space_group_name_H-M   'P 1'
#
loop_
_entity.id
_entity.type
_entity.pdbx_description
1 polymer ?
#
loop_
_entity_poly.entity_id
_entity_poly.type
_entity_poly.pdbx_seq_one_letter_code
_entity_poly.pdbx_strand_id
1 'polypeptide(L)'
;MFHSSTQRRHWTFRGEEELARRRAEGNRRARARAAASGKVPQGDPVLLEPHEELALCKYYEKRLLDFCAAFKPAMPRSVVGTACMYFKRFYLNNSVMEYHPRIIMLTCAFLACKVDEFNVSSAQFVGNLRESPLGQEKALEQILEYELLLIQQLNFHLIIHNPYRPFEGFLIDIKTRYPVLENPEVLRKTADDFLNRVALTDAYLLFTPSQIALTAILSSGSRAGINMESYLSESLMLKENRSTLSTLLDDMKCMKNLIKKYELPRPEEVAALKQKLEKCHSLDLPFNTSLKKRKGYEDDEYVTKKCKMDEVSKSIVKIFPVFFTLNAKTKVTQLVRYIYPSVIKFYLLLRLNLFQPFFQFK
;
A
#
# COMPACT_ATOMS: atom_id res chain seq x y z
N MET A 1 12.19 12.36 -4.03
CA MET A 1 12.14 12.12 -5.49
C MET A 1 12.17 10.63 -5.76
N PHE A 2 11.51 10.13 -6.83
CA PHE A 2 11.42 8.68 -7.08
C PHE A 2 12.79 7.99 -7.27
N HIS A 3 13.74 8.64 -7.96
CA HIS A 3 15.05 8.05 -8.29
C HIS A 3 15.89 7.65 -7.07
N SER A 4 15.70 8.30 -5.92
CA SER A 4 16.38 8.02 -4.65
C SER A 4 15.48 7.32 -3.63
N SER A 5 14.26 6.95 -4.04
CA SER A 5 13.23 6.41 -3.14
C SER A 5 13.43 4.95 -2.77
N THR A 6 12.86 4.56 -1.64
CA THR A 6 12.73 3.16 -1.22
C THR A 6 11.83 2.36 -2.15
N GLN A 7 10.84 3.01 -2.80
CA GLN A 7 10.00 2.35 -3.80
C GLN A 7 10.83 1.84 -4.98
N ARG A 8 11.73 2.67 -5.53
CA ARG A 8 12.62 2.25 -6.61
C ARG A 8 13.56 1.12 -6.17
N ARG A 9 14.14 1.24 -4.98
CA ARG A 9 15.18 0.32 -4.49
C ARG A 9 14.65 -1.05 -4.06
N HIS A 10 13.44 -1.10 -3.49
CA HIS A 10 12.94 -2.30 -2.80
C HIS A 10 11.58 -2.80 -3.30
N TRP A 11 10.83 -1.96 -4.01
CA TRP A 11 9.44 -2.25 -4.40
C TRP A 11 9.19 -2.00 -5.90
N THR A 12 10.25 -2.06 -6.70
CA THR A 12 10.19 -2.09 -8.17
C THR A 12 10.97 -3.32 -8.61
N PHE A 13 10.29 -4.30 -9.20
CA PHE A 13 10.80 -5.63 -9.48
C PHE A 13 11.04 -5.84 -10.97
N ARG A 14 11.84 -6.85 -11.32
CA ARG A 14 12.30 -7.03 -12.70
C ARG A 14 11.25 -7.59 -13.66
N GLY A 15 10.25 -8.31 -13.14
CA GLY A 15 9.24 -8.94 -13.98
C GLY A 15 8.16 -9.68 -13.17
N GLU A 16 7.11 -10.11 -13.88
CA GLU A 16 5.94 -10.81 -13.31
C GLU A 16 6.34 -12.12 -12.59
N GLU A 17 7.34 -12.83 -13.11
CA GLU A 17 7.84 -14.08 -12.52
C GLU A 17 8.41 -13.87 -11.11
N GLU A 18 9.08 -12.75 -10.85
CA GLU A 18 9.60 -12.44 -9.51
C GLU A 18 8.43 -12.23 -8.53
N LEU A 19 7.37 -11.54 -8.98
CA LEU A 19 6.17 -11.32 -8.16
C LEU A 19 5.43 -12.63 -7.87
N ALA A 20 5.26 -13.47 -8.89
CA ALA A 20 4.63 -14.78 -8.77
C ALA A 20 5.40 -15.67 -7.78
N ARG A 21 6.74 -15.69 -7.87
CA ARG A 21 7.61 -16.43 -6.95
C ARG A 21 7.46 -15.94 -5.50
N ARG A 22 7.41 -14.63 -5.27
CA ARG A 22 7.25 -14.06 -3.92
C ARG A 22 5.90 -14.41 -3.30
N ARG A 23 4.82 -14.33 -4.08
CA ARG A 23 3.47 -14.75 -3.64
C ARG A 23 3.41 -16.24 -3.32
N ALA A 24 3.94 -17.08 -4.22
CA ALA A 24 4.01 -18.52 -4.01
C ALA A 24 4.81 -18.89 -2.75
N GLU A 25 5.90 -18.18 -2.49
CA GLU A 25 6.70 -18.35 -1.27
C GLU A 25 5.95 -17.88 -0.02
N GLY A 26 5.20 -16.76 -0.08
CA GLY A 26 4.31 -16.32 1.00
C GLY A 26 3.24 -17.36 1.34
N ASN A 27 2.58 -17.91 0.31
CA ASN A 27 1.61 -18.99 0.45
C ASN A 27 2.23 -20.26 1.05
N ARG A 28 3.39 -20.71 0.54
CA ARG A 28 4.10 -21.89 1.08
C ARG A 28 4.40 -21.74 2.56
N ARG A 29 4.90 -20.57 3.00
CA ARG A 29 5.15 -20.32 4.43
C ARG A 29 3.89 -20.42 5.27
N ALA A 30 2.78 -19.87 4.80
CA ALA A 30 1.51 -19.94 5.49
C ALA A 30 0.99 -21.39 5.60
N ARG A 31 1.06 -22.17 4.51
CA ARG A 31 0.70 -23.60 4.51
C ARG A 31 1.58 -24.42 5.44
N ALA A 32 2.89 -24.15 5.45
CA ALA A 32 3.82 -24.82 6.36
C ALA A 32 3.51 -24.52 7.83
N ARG A 33 3.17 -23.27 8.18
CA ARG A 33 2.72 -22.89 9.53
C ARG A 33 1.39 -23.53 9.91
N ALA A 34 0.43 -23.58 8.98
CA ALA A 34 -0.85 -24.25 9.19
C ALA A 34 -0.64 -25.75 9.47
N ALA A 35 0.23 -26.41 8.70
CA ALA A 35 0.57 -27.81 8.90
C ALA A 35 1.29 -28.09 10.22
N ALA A 36 2.20 -27.19 10.63
CA ALA A 36 2.90 -27.30 11.91
C ALA A 36 1.96 -27.22 13.12
N SER A 37 0.75 -26.67 12.95
CA SER A 37 -0.26 -26.63 14.02
C SER A 37 -0.94 -27.98 14.29
N GLY A 38 -0.73 -28.99 13.42
CA GLY A 38 -1.35 -30.32 13.52
C GLY A 38 -2.85 -30.35 13.20
N LYS A 39 -3.49 -29.21 12.97
CA LYS A 39 -4.94 -29.11 12.68
C LYS A 39 -5.29 -29.42 11.21
N VAL A 40 -4.34 -29.27 10.29
CA VAL A 40 -4.56 -29.35 8.84
C VAL A 40 -3.33 -29.97 8.16
N PRO A 41 -3.43 -31.07 7.39
CA PRO A 41 -2.32 -31.58 6.59
C PRO A 41 -1.79 -30.59 5.54
N GLN A 42 -0.51 -30.68 5.14
CA GLN A 42 0.11 -29.79 4.12
C GLN A 42 -0.67 -29.70 2.79
N GLY A 43 -1.40 -30.77 2.44
CA GLY A 43 -2.17 -30.90 1.20
C GLY A 43 -3.69 -30.86 1.38
N ASP A 44 -4.19 -30.38 2.52
CA ASP A 44 -5.63 -30.30 2.75
C ASP A 44 -6.30 -29.35 1.74
N PRO A 45 -7.37 -29.78 1.04
CA PRO A 45 -8.09 -28.94 0.07
C PRO A 45 -8.71 -27.68 0.70
N VAL A 46 -8.75 -27.57 2.03
CA VAL A 46 -9.18 -26.37 2.75
C VAL A 46 -8.19 -25.21 2.57
N LEU A 47 -6.89 -25.47 2.36
CA LEU A 47 -5.89 -24.41 2.19
C LEU A 47 -5.94 -23.80 0.79
N LEU A 48 -5.75 -22.48 0.71
CA LEU A 48 -5.76 -21.75 -0.56
C LEU A 48 -4.47 -21.97 -1.35
N GLU A 49 -4.59 -22.12 -2.65
CA GLU A 49 -3.50 -22.12 -3.62
C GLU A 49 -3.11 -20.68 -4.03
N PRO A 50 -1.89 -20.44 -4.53
CA PRO A 50 -1.43 -19.09 -4.87
C PRO A 50 -2.33 -18.34 -5.86
N HIS A 51 -2.95 -19.04 -6.82
CA HIS A 51 -3.86 -18.44 -7.78
C HIS A 51 -5.22 -18.05 -7.15
N GLU A 52 -5.70 -18.84 -6.18
CA GLU A 52 -6.90 -18.55 -5.40
C GLU A 52 -6.68 -17.33 -4.48
N GLU A 53 -5.50 -17.24 -3.85
CA GLU A 53 -5.11 -16.04 -3.10
C GLU A 53 -5.08 -14.80 -3.99
N LEU A 54 -4.49 -14.91 -5.19
CA LEU A 54 -4.43 -13.81 -6.14
C LEU A 54 -5.82 -13.36 -6.59
N ALA A 55 -6.76 -14.29 -6.81
CA ALA A 55 -8.15 -13.97 -7.11
C ALA A 55 -8.80 -13.18 -5.95
N LEU A 56 -8.63 -13.63 -4.70
CA LEU A 56 -9.11 -12.88 -3.53
C LEU A 56 -8.46 -11.49 -3.42
N CYS A 57 -7.15 -11.38 -3.63
CA CYS A 57 -6.45 -10.09 -3.64
C CYS A 57 -7.03 -9.14 -4.69
N LYS A 58 -7.23 -9.60 -5.94
CA LYS A 58 -7.85 -8.78 -7.01
C LYS A 58 -9.25 -8.31 -6.62
N TYR A 59 -10.05 -9.20 -6.04
CA TYR A 59 -11.40 -8.86 -5.57
C TYR A 59 -11.37 -7.78 -4.48
N TYR A 60 -10.54 -7.94 -3.45
CA TYR A 60 -10.44 -6.97 -2.36
C TYR A 60 -9.76 -5.67 -2.77
N GLU A 61 -8.84 -5.70 -3.72
CA GLU A 61 -8.28 -4.49 -4.33
C GLU A 61 -9.34 -3.70 -5.09
N LYS A 62 -10.22 -4.38 -5.85
CA LYS A 62 -11.37 -3.71 -6.48
C LYS A 62 -12.29 -3.09 -5.43
N ARG A 63 -12.58 -3.82 -4.34
CA ARG A 63 -13.36 -3.29 -3.22
C ARG A 63 -12.69 -2.11 -2.52
N LEU A 64 -11.36 -2.08 -2.43
CA LEU A 64 -10.60 -0.95 -1.88
C LEU A 64 -10.88 0.31 -2.68
N LEU A 65 -10.77 0.21 -4.02
CA LEU A 65 -11.07 1.31 -4.92
C LEU A 65 -12.51 1.77 -4.78
N ASP A 66 -13.47 0.84 -4.72
CA ASP A 66 -14.89 1.18 -4.57
C ASP A 66 -15.17 1.85 -3.22
N PHE A 67 -14.54 1.39 -2.13
CA PHE A 67 -14.62 2.02 -0.81
C PHE A 67 -14.06 3.45 -0.84
N CYS A 68 -12.86 3.63 -1.40
CA CYS A 68 -12.21 4.94 -1.52
C CYS A 68 -13.01 5.90 -2.42
N ALA A 69 -13.62 5.41 -3.50
CA ALA A 69 -14.44 6.22 -4.41
C ALA A 69 -15.75 6.70 -3.76
N ALA A 70 -16.35 5.87 -2.91
CA ALA A 70 -17.57 6.22 -2.16
C ALA A 70 -17.29 7.03 -0.88
N PHE A 71 -16.02 7.16 -0.48
CA PHE A 71 -15.61 7.73 0.80
C PHE A 71 -15.99 9.21 0.96
N LYS A 72 -16.43 9.58 2.16
CA LYS A 72 -16.80 10.94 2.58
C LYS A 72 -16.00 11.31 3.84
N PRO A 73 -15.22 12.41 3.82
CA PRO A 73 -15.03 13.38 2.73
C PRO A 73 -14.31 12.79 1.50
N ALA A 74 -14.38 13.43 0.33
CA ALA A 74 -13.82 12.88 -0.90
C ALA A 74 -12.32 12.59 -0.76
N MET A 75 -11.92 11.34 -0.99
CA MET A 75 -10.54 10.89 -0.82
C MET A 75 -9.67 11.30 -2.02
N PRO A 76 -8.53 12.00 -1.81
CA PRO A 76 -7.63 12.36 -2.90
C PRO A 76 -7.04 11.14 -3.60
N ARG A 77 -6.83 11.22 -4.93
CA ARG A 77 -6.30 10.10 -5.73
C ARG A 77 -4.93 9.60 -5.26
N SER A 78 -4.09 10.48 -4.72
CA SER A 78 -2.80 10.07 -4.13
C SER A 78 -2.98 9.09 -2.97
N VAL A 79 -3.92 9.39 -2.07
CA VAL A 79 -4.27 8.54 -0.92
C VAL A 79 -4.75 7.18 -1.39
N VAL A 80 -5.65 7.15 -2.39
CA VAL A 80 -6.16 5.91 -2.97
C VAL A 80 -5.05 5.07 -3.60
N GLY A 81 -4.16 5.70 -4.37
CA GLY A 81 -3.02 5.02 -4.99
C GLY A 81 -2.02 4.49 -3.95
N THR A 82 -1.77 5.25 -2.89
CA THR A 82 -0.95 4.84 -1.73
C THR A 82 -1.56 3.62 -1.05
N ALA A 83 -2.86 3.62 -0.77
CA ALA A 83 -3.57 2.49 -0.16
C ALA A 83 -3.49 1.22 -1.02
N CYS A 84 -3.71 1.34 -2.33
CA CYS A 84 -3.61 0.21 -3.26
C CYS A 84 -2.17 -0.35 -3.30
N MET A 85 -1.16 0.53 -3.31
CA MET A 85 0.23 0.10 -3.29
C MET A 85 0.59 -0.62 -1.98
N TYR A 86 0.10 -0.16 -0.84
CA TYR A 86 0.26 -0.88 0.43
C TYR A 86 -0.35 -2.27 0.39
N PHE A 87 -1.59 -2.39 -0.12
CA PHE A 87 -2.28 -3.67 -0.24
C PHE A 87 -1.49 -4.66 -1.11
N LYS A 88 -1.02 -4.21 -2.28
CA LYS A 88 -0.18 -5.02 -3.18
C LYS A 88 1.14 -5.45 -2.54
N ARG A 89 1.84 -4.53 -1.86
CA ARG A 89 3.12 -4.81 -1.18
C ARG A 89 2.94 -5.80 -0.03
N PHE A 90 1.86 -5.67 0.73
CA PHE A 90 1.56 -6.56 1.85
C PHE A 90 1.36 -8.00 1.37
N TYR A 91 0.46 -8.22 0.41
CA TYR A 91 0.18 -9.56 -0.15
C TYR A 91 1.21 -10.06 -1.16
N LEU A 92 2.29 -9.31 -1.39
CA LEU A 92 3.43 -9.83 -2.14
C LEU A 92 4.21 -10.89 -1.33
N ASN A 93 4.24 -10.75 0.00
CA ASN A 93 5.01 -11.63 0.89
C ASN A 93 4.17 -12.27 2.01
N ASN A 94 2.90 -11.88 2.16
CA ASN A 94 1.99 -12.40 3.17
C ASN A 94 0.82 -13.12 2.51
N SER A 95 0.24 -14.10 3.22
CA SER A 95 -0.90 -14.88 2.71
C SER A 95 -2.23 -14.34 3.23
N VAL A 96 -3.27 -14.41 2.40
CA VAL A 96 -4.65 -14.09 2.81
C VAL A 96 -5.20 -15.03 3.87
N MET A 97 -4.65 -16.25 3.98
CA MET A 97 -5.03 -17.22 5.02
C MET A 97 -4.62 -16.76 6.42
N GLU A 98 -3.57 -15.94 6.52
CA GLU A 98 -3.05 -15.44 7.80
C GLU A 98 -3.69 -14.13 8.19
N TYR A 99 -3.85 -13.25 7.21
CA TYR A 99 -4.36 -11.90 7.41
C TYR A 99 -5.54 -11.69 6.47
N HIS A 100 -6.71 -11.45 7.04
CA HIS A 100 -7.91 -11.36 6.25
C HIS A 100 -7.89 -10.09 5.36
N PRO A 101 -8.05 -10.20 4.03
CA PRO A 101 -7.88 -9.09 3.08
C PRO A 101 -8.88 -7.96 3.27
N ARG A 102 -10.07 -8.22 3.81
CA ARG A 102 -11.00 -7.15 4.23
C ARG A 102 -10.37 -6.19 5.24
N ILE A 103 -9.70 -6.72 6.27
CA ILE A 103 -9.17 -5.90 7.36
C ILE A 103 -7.93 -5.17 6.88
N ILE A 104 -6.99 -5.88 6.25
CA ILE A 104 -5.79 -5.26 5.68
C ILE A 104 -6.13 -4.19 4.64
N MET A 105 -7.16 -4.38 3.82
CA MET A 105 -7.66 -3.36 2.90
C MET A 105 -8.04 -2.06 3.64
N LEU A 106 -8.82 -2.16 4.71
CA LEU A 106 -9.22 -1.01 5.51
C LEU A 106 -8.03 -0.38 6.24
N THR A 107 -7.12 -1.20 6.79
CA THR A 107 -5.88 -0.74 7.42
C THR A 107 -4.98 -0.01 6.41
N CYS A 108 -4.89 -0.47 5.16
CA CYS A 108 -4.15 0.19 4.10
C CYS A 108 -4.72 1.57 3.79
N ALA A 109 -6.05 1.68 3.65
CA ALA A 109 -6.72 2.96 3.44
C ALA A 109 -6.52 3.90 4.63
N PHE A 110 -6.69 3.40 5.86
CA PHE A 110 -6.51 4.18 7.09
C PHE A 110 -5.08 4.71 7.26
N LEU A 111 -4.08 3.85 7.02
CA LEU A 111 -2.67 4.24 7.06
C LEU A 111 -2.32 5.23 5.95
N ALA A 112 -2.87 5.04 4.74
CA ALA A 112 -2.66 5.97 3.63
C ALA A 112 -3.20 7.37 3.94
N CYS A 113 -4.39 7.47 4.56
CA CYS A 113 -4.93 8.77 5.00
C CYS A 113 -3.94 9.51 5.91
N LYS A 114 -3.30 8.79 6.84
CA LYS A 114 -2.34 9.38 7.78
C LYS A 114 -1.03 9.79 7.12
N VAL A 115 -0.47 8.93 6.26
CA VAL A 115 0.83 9.19 5.60
C VAL A 115 0.74 10.33 4.61
N ASP A 116 -0.38 10.46 3.89
CA ASP A 116 -0.62 11.52 2.90
C ASP A 116 -1.26 12.78 3.54
N GLU A 117 -1.34 12.86 4.87
CA GLU A 117 -1.89 14.00 5.62
C GLU A 117 -3.36 14.34 5.26
N PHE A 118 -4.14 13.34 4.83
CA PHE A 118 -5.57 13.48 4.63
C PHE A 118 -6.31 13.40 5.98
N ASN A 119 -6.64 14.57 6.52
CA ASN A 119 -7.16 14.73 7.87
C ASN A 119 -8.60 14.21 8.03
N VAL A 120 -8.72 12.94 8.43
CA VAL A 120 -9.99 12.27 8.73
C VAL A 120 -9.87 11.58 10.08
N SER A 121 -10.85 11.76 10.97
CA SER A 121 -10.84 11.09 12.28
C SER A 121 -11.11 9.58 12.13
N SER A 122 -10.71 8.79 13.12
CA SER A 122 -11.01 7.35 13.16
C SER A 122 -12.51 7.06 13.05
N ALA A 123 -13.33 7.80 13.80
CA ALA A 123 -14.78 7.70 13.77
C ALA A 123 -15.36 8.04 12.38
N GLN A 124 -14.87 9.11 11.73
CA GLN A 124 -15.29 9.45 10.37
C GLN A 124 -14.87 8.37 9.37
N PHE A 125 -13.69 7.78 9.53
CA PHE A 125 -13.22 6.72 8.65
C PHE A 125 -14.13 5.49 8.70
N VAL A 126 -14.40 4.96 9.89
CA VAL A 126 -15.28 3.78 10.01
C VAL A 126 -16.75 4.10 9.78
N GLY A 127 -17.17 5.37 9.94
CA GLY A 127 -18.49 5.86 9.55
C GLY A 127 -18.81 5.69 8.06
N ASN A 128 -17.80 5.48 7.21
CA ASN A 128 -17.97 5.15 5.79
C ASN A 128 -18.27 3.66 5.53
N LEU A 129 -18.19 2.81 6.55
CA LEU A 129 -18.56 1.40 6.45
C LEU A 129 -20.08 1.26 6.53
N ARG A 130 -20.65 0.50 5.60
CA ARG A 130 -22.07 0.12 5.60
C ARG A 130 -22.32 -1.00 6.63
N GLU A 131 -22.05 -0.71 7.90
CA GLU A 131 -22.18 -1.62 9.04
C GLU A 131 -22.90 -0.91 10.19
N SER A 132 -23.39 -1.68 11.17
CA SER A 132 -23.93 -1.11 12.42
C SER A 132 -22.84 -0.37 13.20
N PRO A 133 -23.19 0.53 14.13
CA PRO A 133 -22.21 1.23 14.96
C PRO A 133 -21.24 0.29 15.69
N LEU A 134 -21.75 -0.84 16.18
CA LEU A 134 -20.94 -1.88 16.83
C LEU A 134 -19.97 -2.56 15.84
N GLY A 135 -20.39 -2.77 14.59
CA GLY A 135 -19.53 -3.29 13.52
C GLY A 135 -18.42 -2.30 13.15
N GLN A 136 -18.75 -1.01 13.08
CA GLN A 136 -17.79 0.06 12.82
C GLN A 136 -16.72 0.15 13.93
N GLU A 137 -17.12 0.04 15.19
CA GLU A 137 -16.21 0.01 16.34
C GLU A 137 -15.28 -1.20 16.28
N LYS A 138 -15.82 -2.40 16.06
CA LYS A 138 -15.02 -3.62 15.88
C LYS A 138 -14.04 -3.51 14.72
N ALA A 139 -14.49 -2.95 13.59
CA ALA A 139 -13.62 -2.72 12.44
C ALA A 139 -12.48 -1.74 12.79
N LEU A 140 -12.77 -0.69 13.57
CA LEU A 140 -11.75 0.24 14.04
C LEU A 140 -10.71 -0.46 14.94
N GLU A 141 -11.15 -1.27 15.91
CA GLU A 141 -10.26 -2.04 16.77
C GLU A 141 -9.31 -2.92 15.94
N GLN A 142 -9.85 -3.65 14.97
CA GLN A 142 -9.05 -4.48 14.06
C GLN A 142 -8.09 -3.63 13.22
N ILE A 143 -8.52 -2.49 12.69
CA ILE A 143 -7.65 -1.58 11.93
C ILE A 143 -6.45 -1.16 12.77
N LEU A 144 -6.67 -0.78 14.03
CA LEU A 144 -5.62 -0.34 14.95
C LEU A 144 -4.68 -1.49 15.34
N GLU A 145 -5.20 -2.70 15.53
CA GLU A 145 -4.40 -3.90 15.82
C GLU A 145 -3.44 -4.22 14.66
N TYR A 146 -3.92 -4.13 13.42
CA TYR A 146 -3.15 -4.45 12.22
C TYR A 146 -2.26 -3.31 11.71
N GLU A 147 -2.38 -2.10 12.26
CA GLU A 147 -1.64 -0.93 11.77
C GLU A 147 -0.13 -1.11 11.86
N LEU A 148 0.37 -1.48 13.05
CA LEU A 148 1.81 -1.67 13.24
C LEU A 148 2.32 -2.84 12.40
N LEU A 149 1.54 -3.92 12.29
CA LEU A 149 1.88 -5.05 11.44
C LEU A 149 2.03 -4.60 9.98
N LEU A 150 1.08 -3.82 9.46
CA LEU A 150 1.15 -3.31 8.09
C LEU A 150 2.44 -2.52 7.87
N ILE A 151 2.78 -1.59 8.77
CA ILE A 151 4.01 -0.79 8.68
C ILE A 151 5.26 -1.68 8.66
N GLN A 152 5.31 -2.71 9.50
CA GLN A 152 6.41 -3.68 9.56
C GLN A 152 6.53 -4.47 8.25
N GLN A 153 5.40 -4.96 7.71
CA GLN A 153 5.36 -5.72 6.45
C GLN A 153 5.69 -4.86 5.22
N LEU A 154 5.51 -3.54 5.32
CA LEU A 154 5.97 -2.56 4.33
C LEU A 154 7.44 -2.18 4.48
N ASN A 155 8.17 -2.81 5.42
CA ASN A 155 9.55 -2.47 5.80
C ASN A 155 9.73 -0.99 6.18
N PHE A 156 8.69 -0.35 6.73
CA PHE A 156 8.67 1.08 7.04
C PHE A 156 8.85 1.99 5.80
N HIS A 157 8.69 1.45 4.57
CA HIS A 157 8.79 2.19 3.32
C HIS A 157 7.44 2.84 2.94
N LEU A 158 7.02 3.83 3.73
CA LEU A 158 5.68 4.41 3.65
C LEU A 158 5.50 5.41 2.49
N ILE A 159 6.57 6.02 1.98
CA ILE A 159 6.45 6.99 0.88
C ILE A 159 6.17 6.26 -0.44
N ILE A 160 4.99 6.52 -1.01
CA ILE A 160 4.55 6.02 -2.32
C ILE A 160 4.56 7.14 -3.35
N HIS A 161 5.25 6.91 -4.46
CA HIS A 161 5.21 7.77 -5.63
C HIS A 161 4.12 7.27 -6.58
N ASN A 162 3.04 8.04 -6.71
CA ASN A 162 1.91 7.75 -7.58
C ASN A 162 2.08 8.36 -8.98
N PRO A 163 1.45 7.79 -10.03
CA PRO A 163 1.59 8.27 -11.41
C PRO A 163 0.86 9.61 -11.68
N TYR A 164 -0.01 10.07 -10.78
CA TYR A 164 -0.81 11.28 -11.00
C TYR A 164 0.04 12.56 -11.10
N ARG A 165 1.10 12.68 -10.28
CA ARG A 165 1.99 13.84 -10.32
C ARG A 165 2.81 13.92 -11.63
N PRO A 166 3.50 12.84 -12.07
CA PRO A 166 4.16 12.89 -13.38
C PRO A 166 3.16 13.01 -14.54
N PHE A 167 1.94 12.49 -14.39
CA PHE A 167 0.88 12.69 -15.38
C PHE A 167 0.54 14.18 -15.59
N GLU A 168 0.31 14.95 -14.53
CA GLU A 168 0.12 16.41 -14.66
C GLU A 168 1.36 17.10 -15.25
N GLY A 169 2.56 16.66 -14.85
CA GLY A 169 3.82 17.18 -15.38
C GLY A 169 3.93 16.99 -16.89
N PHE A 170 3.60 15.80 -17.40
CA PHE A 170 3.60 15.53 -18.83
C PHE A 170 2.50 16.31 -19.57
N LEU A 171 1.32 16.51 -18.99
CA LEU A 171 0.29 17.35 -19.63
C LEU A 171 0.74 18.81 -19.76
N ILE A 172 1.39 19.37 -18.74
CA ILE A 172 1.96 20.73 -18.80
C ILE A 172 3.07 20.80 -19.87
N ASP A 173 3.92 19.78 -19.90
CA ASP A 173 5.02 19.67 -20.86
C ASP A 173 4.53 19.61 -22.32
N ILE A 174 3.47 18.84 -22.59
CA ILE A 174 2.85 18.74 -23.91
C ILE A 174 2.19 20.06 -24.30
N LYS A 175 1.47 20.72 -23.37
CA LYS A 175 0.87 22.05 -23.62
C LYS A 175 1.89 23.11 -24.01
N THR A 176 3.12 22.99 -23.52
CA THR A 176 4.17 24.00 -23.72
C THR A 176 5.11 23.67 -24.88
N ARG A 177 5.42 22.39 -25.11
CA ARG A 177 6.47 21.96 -26.05
C ARG A 177 5.95 21.13 -27.23
N TYR A 178 4.66 20.84 -27.29
CA TYR A 178 4.04 20.07 -28.36
C TYR A 178 2.81 20.79 -28.96
N PRO A 179 3.03 21.89 -29.70
CA PRO A 179 1.95 22.73 -30.23
C PRO A 179 1.08 22.04 -31.28
N VAL A 180 1.52 20.89 -31.82
CA VAL A 180 0.71 20.04 -32.72
C VAL A 180 -0.58 19.56 -32.04
N LEU A 181 -0.57 19.43 -30.71
CA LEU A 181 -1.76 19.10 -29.94
C LEU A 181 -2.34 20.37 -29.28
N GLU A 182 -3.31 20.99 -29.95
CA GLU A 182 -3.93 22.25 -29.50
C GLU A 182 -4.56 22.15 -28.10
N ASN A 183 -5.23 21.04 -27.79
CA ASN A 183 -5.85 20.82 -26.48
C ASN A 183 -5.51 19.45 -25.87
N PRO A 184 -4.43 19.36 -25.07
CA PRO A 184 -4.05 18.11 -24.40
C PRO A 184 -5.08 17.59 -23.37
N GLU A 185 -6.03 18.41 -22.93
CA GLU A 185 -7.08 17.98 -22.00
C GLU A 185 -8.03 16.95 -22.60
N VAL A 186 -8.13 16.86 -23.93
CA VAL A 186 -8.90 15.81 -24.61
C VAL A 186 -8.39 14.41 -24.28
N LEU A 187 -7.11 14.29 -23.91
CA LEU A 187 -6.49 13.02 -23.54
C LEU A 187 -6.79 12.62 -22.09
N ARG A 188 -7.18 13.57 -21.23
CA ARG A 188 -7.24 13.37 -19.77
C ARG A 188 -8.19 12.25 -19.39
N LYS A 189 -9.42 12.28 -19.88
CA LYS A 189 -10.44 11.28 -19.54
C LYS A 189 -10.00 9.85 -19.91
N THR A 190 -9.55 9.67 -21.14
CA THR A 190 -9.06 8.37 -21.63
C THR A 190 -7.80 7.92 -20.89
N ALA A 191 -6.92 8.85 -20.52
CA ALA A 191 -5.71 8.53 -19.77
C ALA A 191 -6.02 8.17 -18.32
N ASP A 192 -7.01 8.83 -17.71
CA ASP A 192 -7.52 8.47 -16.39
C ASP A 192 -8.16 7.07 -16.38
N ASP A 193 -8.93 6.73 -17.41
CA ASP A 193 -9.45 5.37 -17.58
C ASP A 193 -8.30 4.34 -17.69
N PHE A 194 -7.23 4.68 -18.42
CA PHE A 194 -6.02 3.85 -18.48
C PHE A 194 -5.34 3.73 -17.11
N LEU A 195 -5.18 4.83 -16.37
CA LEU A 195 -4.58 4.86 -15.04
C LEU A 195 -5.39 4.04 -14.03
N ASN A 196 -6.72 4.06 -14.13
CA ASN A 196 -7.59 3.24 -13.27
C ASN A 196 -7.44 1.75 -13.59
N ARG A 197 -7.31 1.39 -14.87
CA ARG A 197 -7.09 -0.01 -15.28
C ARG A 197 -5.71 -0.53 -14.91
N VAL A 198 -4.66 0.28 -15.09
CA VAL A 198 -3.28 -0.12 -14.79
C VAL A 198 -3.05 -0.28 -13.29
N ALA A 199 -3.74 0.52 -12.45
CA ALA A 199 -3.69 0.40 -11.00
C ALA A 199 -4.14 -0.99 -10.50
N LEU A 200 -5.10 -1.63 -11.16
CA LEU A 200 -5.57 -2.98 -10.83
C LEU A 200 -4.55 -4.08 -11.16
N THR A 201 -3.55 -3.79 -11.99
CA THR A 201 -2.51 -4.75 -12.39
C THR A 201 -1.28 -4.67 -11.49
N ASP A 202 -0.28 -5.51 -11.75
CA ASP A 202 1.01 -5.45 -11.07
C ASP A 202 1.95 -4.36 -11.57
N ALA A 203 1.51 -3.53 -12.52
CA ALA A 203 2.34 -2.48 -13.12
C ALA A 203 2.97 -1.52 -12.09
N TYR A 204 2.28 -1.22 -10.97
CA TYR A 204 2.81 -0.35 -9.91
C TYR A 204 4.05 -0.92 -9.21
N LEU A 205 4.24 -2.24 -9.27
CA LEU A 205 5.38 -2.97 -8.73
C LEU A 205 6.47 -3.23 -9.78
N LEU A 206 6.21 -2.95 -11.06
CA LEU A 206 7.10 -3.29 -12.19
C LEU A 206 7.68 -2.05 -12.88
N PHE A 207 6.89 -0.98 -13.00
CA PHE A 207 7.25 0.21 -13.77
C PHE A 207 7.31 1.45 -12.89
N THR A 208 8.08 2.44 -13.35
CA THR A 208 8.16 3.72 -12.65
C THR A 208 6.85 4.53 -12.82
N PRO A 209 6.49 5.39 -11.87
CA PRO A 209 5.30 6.24 -11.98
C PRO A 209 5.29 7.13 -13.22
N SER A 210 6.47 7.59 -13.66
CA SER A 210 6.62 8.36 -14.89
C SER A 210 6.37 7.52 -16.14
N GLN A 211 6.85 6.28 -16.20
CA GLN A 211 6.56 5.38 -17.31
C GLN A 211 5.06 5.07 -17.39
N ILE A 212 4.41 4.80 -16.25
CA ILE A 212 2.96 4.56 -16.18
C ILE A 212 2.19 5.78 -16.69
N ALA A 213 2.54 6.98 -16.22
CA ALA A 213 1.91 8.23 -16.63
C ALA A 213 2.08 8.53 -18.13
N LEU A 214 3.30 8.38 -18.65
CA LEU A 214 3.61 8.59 -20.07
C LEU A 214 2.84 7.58 -20.94
N THR A 215 2.80 6.32 -20.51
CA THR A 215 2.06 5.26 -21.22
C THR A 215 0.57 5.57 -21.29
N ALA A 216 -0.02 6.10 -20.21
CA ALA A 216 -1.41 6.50 -20.19
C ALA A 216 -1.70 7.60 -21.23
N ILE A 217 -0.86 8.63 -21.30
CA ILE A 217 -1.00 9.74 -22.25
C ILE A 217 -0.85 9.25 -23.70
N LEU A 218 0.21 8.51 -24.00
CA LEU A 218 0.48 8.04 -25.36
C LEU A 218 -0.55 7.01 -25.83
N SER A 219 -1.06 6.17 -24.93
CA SER A 219 -2.16 5.26 -25.24
C SER A 219 -3.45 6.01 -25.55
N SER A 220 -3.72 7.10 -24.85
CA SER A 220 -4.86 7.98 -25.12
C SER A 220 -4.71 8.73 -26.44
N GLY A 221 -3.52 9.25 -26.74
CA GLY A 221 -3.21 9.89 -28.02
C GLY A 221 -3.45 8.93 -29.20
N SER A 222 -2.89 7.73 -29.11
CA SER A 222 -3.09 6.68 -30.11
C SER A 222 -4.56 6.30 -30.30
N ARG A 223 -5.36 6.22 -29.22
CA ARG A 223 -6.80 5.95 -29.29
C ARG A 223 -7.60 7.10 -29.90
N ALA A 224 -7.12 8.33 -29.76
CA ALA A 224 -7.69 9.53 -30.37
C ALA A 224 -7.18 9.77 -31.81
N GLY A 225 -6.35 8.87 -32.37
CA GLY A 225 -5.78 9.03 -33.71
C GLY A 225 -4.65 10.05 -33.80
N ILE A 226 -4.10 10.49 -32.65
CA ILE A 226 -3.02 11.48 -32.59
C ILE A 226 -1.68 10.74 -32.55
N ASN A 227 -0.82 11.00 -33.54
CA ASN A 227 0.56 10.52 -33.52
C ASN A 227 1.39 11.42 -32.58
N MET A 228 2.00 10.81 -31.55
CA MET A 228 2.86 11.49 -30.56
C MET A 228 4.31 10.96 -30.61
N GLU A 229 4.73 10.32 -31.71
CA GLU A 229 6.12 9.87 -31.91
C GLU A 229 7.11 11.03 -31.98
N SER A 230 6.71 12.15 -32.60
CA SER A 230 7.50 13.39 -32.61
C SER A 230 7.73 13.92 -31.20
N TYR A 231 6.74 13.85 -30.31
CA TYR A 231 6.92 14.22 -28.89
C TYR A 231 7.98 13.37 -28.18
N LEU A 232 7.94 12.04 -28.37
CA LEU A 232 8.96 11.13 -27.80
C LEU A 232 10.36 11.42 -28.34
N SER A 233 10.45 11.67 -29.64
CA SER A 233 11.71 11.73 -30.34
C SER A 233 12.36 13.12 -30.22
N GLU A 234 11.59 14.20 -30.34
CA GLU A 234 12.05 15.59 -30.34
C GLU A 234 11.95 16.25 -28.97
N SER A 235 10.79 16.18 -28.31
CA SER A 235 10.61 16.87 -27.01
C SER A 235 11.31 16.14 -25.87
N LEU A 236 11.29 14.80 -25.85
CA LEU A 236 12.01 14.02 -24.84
C LEU A 236 13.47 13.71 -25.22
N MET A 237 13.95 14.24 -26.35
CA MET A 237 15.32 14.08 -26.86
C MET A 237 15.77 12.60 -26.99
N LEU A 238 14.83 11.68 -27.20
CA LEU A 238 15.13 10.25 -27.28
C LEU A 238 15.68 9.82 -28.66
N LYS A 239 15.73 10.72 -29.66
CA LYS A 239 16.36 10.45 -30.98
C LYS A 239 17.82 10.04 -30.86
N GLU A 240 18.56 10.63 -29.93
CA GLU A 240 19.99 10.38 -29.73
C GLU A 240 20.26 9.09 -28.94
N ASN A 241 19.27 8.58 -28.21
CA ASN A 241 19.40 7.44 -27.32
C ASN A 241 18.42 6.31 -27.70
N ARG A 242 18.62 5.74 -28.91
CA ARG A 242 17.74 4.74 -29.53
C ARG A 242 17.50 3.50 -28.65
N SER A 243 18.49 3.05 -27.88
CA SER A 243 18.34 1.93 -26.96
C SER A 243 17.35 2.24 -25.84
N THR A 244 17.42 3.45 -25.26
CA THR A 244 16.50 3.89 -24.21
C THR A 244 15.08 4.03 -24.74
N LEU A 245 14.92 4.54 -25.97
CA LEU A 245 13.62 4.61 -26.63
C LEU A 245 13.02 3.22 -26.86
N SER A 246 13.82 2.27 -27.35
CA SER A 246 13.35 0.89 -27.55
C SER A 246 12.85 0.27 -26.25
N THR A 247 13.63 0.35 -25.18
CA THR A 247 13.23 -0.17 -23.86
C THR A 247 11.94 0.48 -23.36
N LEU A 248 11.79 1.80 -23.54
CA LEU A 248 10.55 2.49 -23.16
C LEU A 248 9.33 1.97 -23.94
N LEU A 249 9.46 1.77 -25.26
CA LEU A 249 8.39 1.25 -26.10
C LEU A 249 8.03 -0.20 -25.73
N ASP A 250 9.03 -1.02 -25.40
CA ASP A 250 8.83 -2.38 -24.91
C ASP A 250 8.10 -2.40 -23.56
N ASP A 251 8.53 -1.55 -22.61
CA ASP A 251 7.86 -1.37 -21.32
C ASP A 251 6.38 -0.93 -21.49
N MET A 252 6.12 0.00 -22.41
CA MET A 252 4.77 0.43 -22.77
C MET A 252 3.91 -0.73 -23.31
N LYS A 253 4.50 -1.58 -24.16
CA LYS A 253 3.82 -2.76 -24.72
C LYS A 253 3.53 -3.78 -23.61
N CYS A 254 4.47 -4.01 -22.71
CA CYS A 254 4.30 -4.87 -21.54
C CYS A 254 3.15 -4.37 -20.63
N MET A 255 3.11 -3.07 -20.31
CA MET A 255 2.01 -2.48 -19.54
C MET A 255 0.64 -2.65 -20.23
N LYS A 256 0.56 -2.43 -21.54
CA LYS A 256 -0.68 -2.67 -22.31
C LYS A 256 -1.09 -4.14 -22.27
N ASN A 257 -0.14 -5.06 -22.31
CA ASN A 257 -0.40 -6.51 -22.23
C ASN A 257 -0.89 -6.92 -20.83
N LEU A 258 -0.32 -6.36 -19.75
CA LEU A 258 -0.81 -6.58 -18.39
C LEU A 258 -2.29 -6.18 -18.26
N ILE A 259 -2.66 -5.02 -18.79
CA ILE A 259 -4.04 -4.53 -18.76
C ILE A 259 -4.97 -5.42 -19.60
N LYS A 260 -4.50 -5.95 -20.74
CA LYS A 260 -5.29 -6.86 -21.59
C LYS A 260 -5.52 -8.22 -20.94
N LYS A 261 -4.52 -8.77 -20.26
CA LYS A 261 -4.57 -10.06 -19.56
C LYS A 261 -5.29 -9.97 -18.20
N TYR A 262 -5.55 -8.77 -17.71
CA TYR A 262 -6.19 -8.59 -16.41
C TYR A 262 -7.66 -9.02 -16.47
N GLU A 263 -7.95 -10.12 -15.79
CA GLU A 263 -9.29 -10.61 -15.55
C GLU A 263 -9.65 -10.46 -14.07
N LEU A 264 -10.84 -9.89 -13.83
CA LEU A 264 -11.45 -9.83 -12.51
C LEU A 264 -12.11 -11.21 -12.23
N PRO A 265 -11.90 -11.79 -11.04
CA PRO A 265 -12.47 -13.10 -10.72
C PRO A 265 -14.00 -13.06 -10.72
N ARG A 266 -14.62 -14.20 -11.09
CA ARG A 266 -16.09 -14.29 -11.21
C ARG A 266 -16.75 -14.23 -9.83
N PRO A 267 -17.95 -13.66 -9.69
CA PRO A 267 -18.64 -13.59 -8.39
C PRO A 267 -18.82 -14.95 -7.70
N GLU A 268 -19.12 -16.00 -8.48
CA GLU A 268 -19.35 -17.36 -7.99
C GLU A 268 -18.05 -17.97 -7.45
N GLU A 269 -16.95 -17.78 -8.18
CA GLU A 269 -15.60 -18.18 -7.78
C GLU A 269 -15.20 -17.47 -6.48
N VAL A 270 -15.37 -16.15 -6.41
CA VAL A 270 -15.06 -15.37 -5.21
C VAL A 270 -15.91 -15.83 -4.01
N ALA A 271 -17.18 -16.19 -4.22
CA ALA A 271 -18.03 -16.69 -3.14
C ALA A 271 -17.50 -18.01 -2.57
N ALA A 272 -17.11 -18.95 -3.43
CA ALA A 272 -16.49 -20.21 -3.01
C ALA A 272 -15.15 -19.99 -2.28
N LEU A 273 -14.29 -19.11 -2.83
CA LEU A 273 -13.00 -18.78 -2.23
C LEU A 273 -13.14 -18.09 -0.87
N LYS A 274 -14.14 -17.23 -0.68
CA LYS A 274 -14.44 -16.64 0.63
C LYS A 274 -14.87 -17.68 1.63
N GLN A 275 -15.75 -18.62 1.26
CA GLN A 275 -16.15 -19.70 2.18
C GLN A 275 -14.94 -20.55 2.60
N LYS A 276 -14.04 -20.83 1.66
CA LYS A 276 -12.77 -21.53 1.93
C LYS A 276 -11.85 -20.71 2.85
N LEU A 277 -11.76 -19.41 2.62
CA LEU A 277 -11.00 -18.48 3.45
C LEU A 277 -11.55 -18.40 4.89
N GLU A 278 -12.87 -18.28 5.07
CA GLU A 278 -13.49 -18.24 6.40
C GLU A 278 -13.22 -19.53 7.19
N LYS A 279 -13.23 -20.69 6.52
CA LYS A 279 -12.81 -21.96 7.14
C LYS A 279 -11.38 -21.88 7.65
N CYS A 280 -10.45 -21.33 6.86
CA CYS A 280 -9.05 -21.14 7.30
C CYS A 280 -8.94 -20.25 8.55
N HIS A 281 -9.70 -19.15 8.59
CA HIS A 281 -9.70 -18.22 9.73
C HIS A 281 -10.39 -18.78 10.97
N SER A 282 -11.43 -19.62 10.81
CA SER A 282 -12.14 -20.27 11.92
C SER A 282 -11.31 -21.32 12.67
N LEU A 283 -10.29 -21.88 12.03
CA LEU A 283 -9.46 -22.94 12.60
C LEU A 283 -8.49 -22.42 13.68
N ASP A 284 -8.47 -21.11 13.96
CA ASP A 284 -7.58 -20.47 14.94
C ASP A 284 -6.14 -21.00 14.75
N LEU A 285 -5.69 -21.01 13.50
CA LEU A 285 -4.34 -21.42 13.14
C LEU A 285 -3.36 -20.42 13.79
N PRO A 286 -2.24 -20.89 14.36
CA PRO A 286 -1.29 -20.05 15.09
C PRO A 286 -0.46 -19.21 14.11
N PHE A 287 -1.11 -18.25 13.44
CA PHE A 287 -0.45 -17.28 12.58
C PHE A 287 0.10 -16.08 13.37
N ASN A 288 -0.38 -15.88 14.61
CA ASN A 288 -0.01 -14.74 15.47
C ASN A 288 0.39 -15.20 16.89
N THR A 289 1.70 -15.37 17.13
CA THR A 289 2.27 -15.43 18.50
C THR A 289 2.52 -14.05 19.11
N SER A 290 2.40 -12.94 18.34
CA SER A 290 2.73 -11.59 18.80
C SER A 290 1.55 -10.74 19.28
N LEU A 291 0.29 -11.11 18.98
CA LEU A 291 -0.89 -10.29 19.30
C LEU A 291 -1.71 -10.82 20.50
N LYS A 292 -1.67 -12.13 20.79
CA LYS A 292 -2.41 -12.72 21.92
C LYS A 292 -1.59 -12.69 23.22
N LYS A 293 -1.55 -11.54 23.92
CA LYS A 293 -1.59 -11.39 25.40
C LYS A 293 -1.19 -9.96 25.84
N ARG A 294 -2.17 -9.14 26.16
CA ARG A 294 -2.13 -8.20 27.31
C ARG A 294 -3.56 -7.96 27.78
N LYS A 295 -4.06 -8.89 28.59
CA LYS A 295 -5.28 -8.73 29.39
C LYS A 295 -4.84 -8.82 30.85
N GLY A 296 -5.07 -7.74 31.61
CA GLY A 296 -4.84 -7.62 33.05
C GLY A 296 -3.46 -7.09 33.44
N TYR A 297 -3.42 -5.98 34.17
CA TYR A 297 -3.08 -5.97 35.61
C TYR A 297 -3.27 -4.54 36.16
N GLU A 298 -4.25 -4.39 37.07
CA GLU A 298 -4.17 -3.43 38.17
C GLU A 298 -3.12 -3.96 39.19
N ASP A 299 -2.57 -3.01 39.96
CA ASP A 299 -1.66 -3.12 41.10
C ASP A 299 -0.13 -3.18 40.90
N ASP A 300 0.49 -2.19 41.57
CA ASP A 300 1.90 -1.91 41.80
C ASP A 300 2.55 -2.92 42.76
N GLU A 301 3.83 -3.27 42.53
CA GLU A 301 4.93 -2.99 43.48
C GLU A 301 6.30 -3.40 42.91
N TYR A 302 7.33 -2.66 43.34
CA TYR A 302 8.74 -2.73 42.96
C TYR A 302 9.42 -4.07 43.34
N VAL A 303 10.35 -4.57 42.50
CA VAL A 303 11.78 -4.76 42.82
C VAL A 303 12.57 -5.29 41.58
N THR A 304 13.78 -4.75 41.47
CA THR A 304 14.85 -4.73 40.46
C THR A 304 15.53 -6.02 39.95
N LYS A 305 16.08 -5.91 38.71
CA LYS A 305 17.27 -6.59 38.08
C LYS A 305 17.11 -8.08 37.69
N LYS A 306 17.46 -8.58 36.49
CA LYS A 306 18.09 -8.07 35.25
C LYS A 306 18.09 -9.22 34.21
N CYS A 307 17.73 -9.00 32.93
CA CYS A 307 18.47 -9.55 31.78
C CYS A 307 18.05 -8.88 30.44
N LYS A 308 19.05 -8.62 29.59
CA LYS A 308 19.05 -7.67 28.47
C LYS A 308 18.52 -8.28 27.16
N MET A 309 17.33 -7.87 26.70
CA MET A 309 16.96 -7.65 25.28
C MET A 309 15.51 -7.17 25.03
N ASP A 310 14.73 -6.82 26.07
CA ASP A 310 13.27 -6.58 25.94
C ASP A 310 12.78 -5.14 26.25
N GLU A 311 13.66 -4.16 26.41
CA GLU A 311 13.25 -2.81 26.83
C GLU A 311 12.85 -1.84 25.70
N VAL A 312 13.26 -2.07 24.45
CA VAL A 312 12.90 -1.16 23.34
C VAL A 312 11.41 -1.24 23.02
N SER A 313 10.81 -2.42 23.14
CA SER A 313 9.37 -2.65 22.90
C SER A 313 8.47 -2.13 24.03
N LYS A 314 9.00 -1.97 25.25
CA LYS A 314 8.20 -1.49 26.40
C LYS A 314 8.10 0.04 26.46
N SER A 315 9.08 0.76 25.94
CA SER A 315 9.06 2.25 25.93
C SER A 315 8.24 2.83 24.76
N ILE A 316 8.15 2.12 23.63
CA ILE A 316 7.34 2.57 22.46
C ILE A 316 5.83 2.52 22.76
N VAL A 317 5.38 1.57 23.58
CA VAL A 317 3.95 1.38 23.89
C VAL A 317 3.42 2.42 24.90
N LYS A 318 4.28 3.05 25.71
CA LYS A 318 3.85 4.07 26.69
C LYS A 318 3.58 5.46 26.11
N ILE A 319 3.99 5.74 24.86
CA ILE A 319 3.80 7.08 24.24
C ILE A 319 2.53 7.16 23.37
N PHE A 320 1.92 6.03 23.01
CA PHE A 320 0.82 6.02 22.05
C PHE A 320 -0.59 6.38 22.57
N PRO A 321 -0.95 6.31 23.87
CA PRO A 321 -2.31 6.72 24.28
C PRO A 321 -2.49 8.23 24.56
N VAL A 322 -1.43 9.05 24.61
CA VAL A 322 -1.55 10.42 25.14
C VAL A 322 -1.92 11.48 24.08
N PHE A 323 -1.94 11.15 22.78
CA PHE A 323 -2.16 12.14 21.73
C PHE A 323 -3.63 12.36 21.30
N PHE A 324 -4.60 11.69 21.92
CA PHE A 324 -6.02 11.79 21.53
C PHE A 324 -7.01 12.23 22.62
N THR A 325 -6.53 12.75 23.76
CA THR A 325 -7.38 13.41 24.77
C THR A 325 -7.12 14.92 24.85
N LEU A 326 -7.11 15.61 23.71
CA LEU A 326 -7.20 17.07 23.67
C LEU A 326 -8.40 17.49 22.82
N ASN A 327 -9.53 17.57 23.52
CA ASN A 327 -10.78 18.09 23.03
C ASN A 327 -10.74 19.63 23.03
N ALA A 328 -11.24 20.22 21.94
CA ALA A 328 -11.75 21.59 21.80
C ALA A 328 -10.91 22.80 22.29
N LYS A 329 -10.64 23.70 21.33
CA LYS A 329 -10.24 25.12 21.51
C LYS A 329 -8.83 25.34 22.08
N THR A 330 -7.87 25.56 21.18
CA THR A 330 -6.94 26.71 21.11
C THR A 330 -5.67 26.32 20.32
N LYS A 331 -5.45 26.97 19.18
CA LYS A 331 -4.20 27.06 18.38
C LYS A 331 -3.30 25.79 18.28
N VAL A 332 -3.77 24.78 17.54
CA VAL A 332 -2.98 23.57 17.15
C VAL A 332 -2.07 23.82 15.93
N THR A 333 -2.00 25.03 15.39
CA THR A 333 -1.26 25.30 14.13
C THR A 333 0.26 25.45 14.31
N GLN A 334 0.77 25.60 15.54
CA GLN A 334 2.21 25.77 15.79
C GLN A 334 2.93 24.54 16.35
N LEU A 335 2.23 23.59 16.99
CA LEU A 335 2.88 22.39 17.56
C LEU A 335 3.14 21.27 16.53
N VAL A 336 2.30 21.19 15.48
CA VAL A 336 2.39 20.14 14.45
C VAL A 336 3.62 20.32 13.53
N ARG A 337 4.13 21.55 13.41
CA ARG A 337 5.29 21.87 12.54
C ARG A 337 6.63 21.37 13.07
N TYR A 338 6.74 21.11 14.38
CA TYR A 338 8.02 20.74 15.02
C TYR A 338 8.09 19.30 15.54
N ILE A 339 6.96 18.65 15.82
CA ILE A 339 6.98 17.35 16.52
C ILE A 339 7.01 16.15 15.55
N TYR A 340 6.33 16.19 14.41
CA TYR A 340 6.28 15.03 13.51
C TYR A 340 7.57 14.73 12.73
N PRO A 341 8.34 15.73 12.23
CA PRO A 341 9.69 15.48 11.73
C PRO A 341 10.61 14.94 12.83
N SER A 342 10.38 15.33 14.08
CA SER A 342 11.18 14.93 15.24
C SER A 342 10.90 13.51 15.69
N VAL A 343 9.66 13.00 15.58
CA VAL A 343 9.33 11.59 15.86
C VAL A 343 10.00 10.68 14.82
N ILE A 344 9.91 11.01 13.52
CA ILE A 344 10.59 10.24 12.47
C ILE A 344 12.13 10.32 12.61
N LYS A 345 12.67 11.49 13.00
CA LYS A 345 14.11 11.68 13.28
C LYS A 345 14.56 10.94 14.54
N PHE A 346 13.70 10.84 15.56
CA PHE A 346 13.93 10.05 16.77
C PHE A 346 13.95 8.53 16.47
N TYR A 347 13.04 8.06 15.61
CA TYR A 347 13.04 6.68 15.11
C TYR A 347 14.26 6.35 14.21
N LEU A 348 14.76 7.32 13.43
CA LEU A 348 15.97 7.19 12.61
C LEU A 348 17.27 7.21 13.44
N LEU A 349 17.35 8.03 14.49
CA LEU A 349 18.49 8.10 15.41
C LEU A 349 18.67 6.80 16.21
N LEU A 350 17.57 6.15 16.60
CA LEU A 350 17.61 4.82 17.24
C LEU A 350 18.19 3.72 16.33
N ARG A 351 18.13 3.88 15.00
CA ARG A 351 18.66 2.91 14.03
C ARG A 351 20.17 3.04 13.77
N LEU A 352 20.80 4.15 14.19
CA LEU A 352 22.20 4.48 13.86
C LEU A 352 23.21 4.27 15.00
N ASN A 353 22.79 3.87 16.21
CA ASN A 353 23.70 3.66 17.35
C ASN A 353 24.67 4.85 17.62
N LEU A 354 24.28 6.07 17.27
CA LEU A 354 25.03 7.30 17.55
C LEU A 354 24.44 7.98 18.79
N PHE A 355 24.68 7.36 19.95
CA PHE A 355 24.59 8.04 21.24
C PHE A 355 25.84 7.64 22.04
N GLN A 356 26.95 8.35 21.80
CA GLN A 356 27.94 8.56 22.85
C GLN A 356 27.49 9.78 23.67
N PRO A 357 27.58 9.74 25.01
CA PRO A 357 27.04 10.79 25.86
C PRO A 357 28.00 11.99 25.88
N PHE A 358 27.56 13.13 25.35
CA PHE A 358 28.09 14.43 25.76
C PHE A 358 27.01 15.17 26.52
N PHE A 359 26.83 14.77 27.78
CA PHE A 359 26.42 15.69 28.82
C PHE A 359 27.68 16.46 29.23
N GLN A 360 27.78 17.74 28.91
CA GLN A 360 28.49 18.67 29.78
C GLN A 360 27.61 19.90 30.02
N PHE A 361 27.35 20.09 31.32
CA PHE A 361 26.75 21.26 31.95
C PHE A 361 27.43 22.56 31.52
N LYS A 362 26.65 23.54 31.07
CA LYS A 362 26.45 24.82 31.77
C LYS A 362 25.32 25.62 31.13
#